data_AF-A0A961Y4W3-F1
#
_entry.id   AF-A0A961Y4W3-F1
#
_cell.length_a   1.000
_cell.length_b   1.000
_cell.length_c   1.000
_cell.angle_alpha   90.00
_cell.angle_beta   90.00
_cell.angle_gamma   90.00
#
_symmetry.space_group_name_H-M   'P 1'
#
loop_
_entity.id
_entity.type
_entity.pdbx_description
1 polymer ?
#
loop_
_entity_poly.entity_id
_entity_poly.type
_entity_poly.pdbx_seq_one_letter_code
_entity_poly.pdbx_strand_id
1 'polypeptide(L)'
;MTFAHSATAIFRRLERIATALAIAAALGCVTVSGSGRARAQETVAAPIVSLGDAVVTGFSGTREEATKAAEDAPVWLVIDVDGASVRGFDLRNPTGRGALGQPLVPEFLSVPSRDVGQVFGLTMDDAIDEESGLPAPNVYVTATSVYGLPIVAFDKASVAGIKPLANGGPEARWMEGLFGQKLGGGPGSVWKIDGLSGKASLFIDIRHDGRANGGAALGAIAYDTATGQFFVSDRETGLIHRIDLTGRLLDAFDHGVVGREAAGLAGAPLGANYGTDISSA
;
A
#
# COMPACT_ATOMS: atom_id res chain seq x y z
N MET A 1 10.17 -105.71 19.74
CA MET A 1 9.04 -105.11 20.47
C MET A 1 9.56 -103.95 21.31
N THR A 2 9.09 -102.74 20.99
CA THR A 2 8.72 -101.62 21.90
C THR A 2 9.60 -101.33 23.13
N PHE A 3 10.34 -100.20 23.14
CA PHE A 3 9.97 -98.82 23.53
C PHE A 3 9.98 -98.54 25.04
N ALA A 4 10.94 -97.71 25.48
CA ALA A 4 11.00 -96.87 26.69
C ALA A 4 12.47 -96.46 26.88
N HIS A 5 12.93 -95.26 27.24
CA HIS A 5 12.35 -94.00 27.70
C HIS A 5 13.51 -92.99 27.54
N SER A 6 13.28 -91.81 26.96
CA SER A 6 14.25 -90.71 27.06
C SER A 6 13.50 -89.40 27.30
N ALA A 7 12.92 -89.33 28.48
CA ALA A 7 12.26 -88.16 29.05
C ALA A 7 13.29 -87.37 29.89
N THR A 8 14.17 -86.58 29.26
CA THR A 8 15.00 -85.64 30.05
C THR A 8 15.58 -84.44 29.27
N ALA A 9 15.47 -84.40 27.94
CA ALA A 9 16.09 -83.33 27.15
C ALA A 9 15.15 -82.14 26.82
N ILE A 10 13.83 -82.31 26.94
CA ILE A 10 12.84 -81.32 26.49
C ILE A 10 12.61 -80.21 27.54
N PHE A 11 12.85 -80.48 28.83
CA PHE A 11 12.56 -79.52 29.91
C PHE A 11 13.59 -78.39 30.08
N ARG A 12 14.82 -78.50 29.55
CA ARG A 12 15.85 -77.45 29.67
C ARG A 12 15.83 -76.38 28.57
N ARG A 13 15.02 -76.57 27.52
CA ARG A 13 14.89 -75.60 26.41
C ARG A 13 13.79 -74.55 26.62
N LEU A 14 12.89 -74.76 27.58
CA LEU A 14 11.77 -73.85 27.86
C LEU A 14 12.11 -72.74 28.87
N GLU A 15 13.07 -72.95 29.78
CA GLU A 15 13.46 -71.93 30.75
C GLU A 15 14.35 -70.81 30.15
N ARG A 16 15.13 -71.10 29.09
CA ARG A 16 16.00 -70.11 28.45
C ARG A 16 15.30 -69.19 27.46
N ILE A 17 14.08 -69.53 27.02
CA ILE A 17 13.25 -68.69 26.15
C ILE A 17 12.42 -67.70 26.98
N ALA A 18 12.11 -68.03 28.24
CA ALA A 18 11.38 -67.15 29.15
C ALA A 18 12.24 -65.99 29.71
N THR A 19 13.56 -66.14 29.83
CA THR A 19 14.46 -65.08 30.33
C THR A 19 14.90 -64.09 29.24
N ALA A 20 14.88 -64.49 27.97
CA ALA A 20 15.25 -63.61 26.85
C ALA A 20 14.13 -62.63 26.45
N LEU A 21 12.86 -62.93 26.76
CA LEU A 21 11.75 -62.01 26.51
C LEU A 21 11.50 -61.01 27.65
N ALA A 22 12.06 -61.22 28.84
CA ALA A 22 11.87 -60.30 29.98
C ALA A 22 12.87 -59.12 30.00
N ILE A 23 13.99 -59.20 29.29
CA ILE A 23 14.96 -58.10 29.16
C ILE A 23 14.67 -57.22 27.93
N ALA A 24 13.97 -57.76 26.92
CA ALA A 24 13.50 -56.98 25.76
C ALA A 24 12.26 -56.10 26.07
N ALA A 25 11.56 -56.35 27.17
CA ALA A 25 10.37 -55.59 27.57
C ALA A 25 10.66 -54.48 28.61
N ALA A 26 11.88 -54.38 29.13
CA ALA A 26 12.28 -53.39 30.14
C ALA A 26 13.27 -52.31 29.62
N LEU A 27 13.60 -52.34 28.32
CA LEU A 27 14.41 -51.32 27.63
C LEU A 27 13.63 -50.57 26.52
N GLY A 28 12.29 -50.60 26.58
CA GLY A 28 11.40 -49.84 25.68
C GLY A 28 10.73 -48.64 26.35
N CYS A 29 11.08 -48.37 27.60
CA CYS A 29 10.56 -47.25 28.38
C CYS A 29 11.72 -46.30 28.64
N VAL A 30 11.52 -45.01 28.33
CA VAL A 30 12.49 -43.89 28.43
C VAL A 30 13.28 -43.60 27.13
N THR A 31 12.64 -42.86 26.22
CA THR A 31 13.14 -41.66 25.49
C THR A 31 12.50 -41.51 24.11
N VAL A 32 11.30 -40.94 24.05
CA VAL A 32 11.01 -39.94 23.01
C VAL A 32 10.40 -38.75 23.74
N SER A 33 11.30 -37.86 24.13
CA SER A 33 11.01 -36.48 24.50
C SER A 33 10.02 -35.90 23.50
N GLY A 34 9.12 -35.05 24.01
CA GLY A 34 7.97 -34.54 23.30
C GLY A 34 8.25 -34.24 21.84
N SER A 35 7.29 -34.60 20.99
CA SER A 35 7.05 -33.91 19.74
C SER A 35 6.79 -32.45 20.08
N GLY A 36 7.85 -31.70 20.37
CA GLY A 36 7.86 -30.27 20.14
C GLY A 36 7.37 -30.15 18.72
N ARG A 37 6.20 -29.52 18.56
CA ARG A 37 5.79 -29.02 17.26
C ARG A 37 7.03 -28.34 16.72
N ALA A 38 7.61 -28.90 15.67
CA ALA A 38 8.54 -28.15 14.86
C ALA A 38 7.71 -26.96 14.38
N ARG A 39 7.76 -25.87 15.15
CA ARG A 39 7.50 -24.57 14.58
C ARG A 39 8.61 -24.45 13.58
N ALA A 40 8.27 -24.67 12.31
CA ALA A 40 9.02 -24.04 11.24
C ALA A 40 9.27 -22.61 11.75
N GLN A 41 10.52 -22.16 11.76
CA GLN A 41 10.81 -20.75 11.92
C GLN A 41 10.10 -20.08 10.74
N GLU A 42 8.84 -19.74 10.96
CA GLU A 42 8.13 -18.73 10.23
C GLU A 42 9.03 -17.53 10.40
N THR A 43 9.78 -17.25 9.33
CA THR A 43 10.60 -16.06 9.29
C THR A 43 9.57 -14.95 9.35
N VAL A 44 9.42 -14.32 10.53
CA VAL A 44 8.57 -13.16 10.69
C VAL A 44 8.97 -12.21 9.57
N ALA A 45 8.04 -11.97 8.64
CA ALA A 45 8.35 -11.19 7.47
C ALA A 45 8.81 -9.81 7.95
N ALA A 46 10.05 -9.44 7.63
CA ALA A 46 10.56 -8.15 8.05
C ALA A 46 9.67 -7.04 7.47
N PRO A 47 9.37 -5.98 8.24
CA PRO A 47 8.64 -4.83 7.72
C PRO A 47 9.30 -4.31 6.44
N ILE A 48 8.50 -4.03 5.42
CA ILE A 48 9.00 -3.49 4.15
C ILE A 48 9.49 -2.07 4.34
N VAL A 49 8.83 -1.27 5.18
CA VAL A 49 9.29 0.06 5.56
C VAL A 49 9.92 -0.03 6.95
N SER A 50 11.17 0.41 7.06
CA SER A 50 11.96 0.37 8.29
C SER A 50 12.68 1.71 8.55
N LEU A 51 13.19 1.86 9.77
CA LEU A 51 14.08 2.98 10.09
C LEU A 51 15.31 2.97 9.17
N GLY A 52 15.63 4.13 8.59
CA GLY A 52 16.73 4.29 7.63
C GLY A 52 16.32 4.19 6.16
N ASP A 53 15.05 3.88 5.89
CA ASP A 53 14.50 3.90 4.54
C ASP A 53 14.02 5.31 4.15
N ALA A 54 13.97 5.56 2.84
CA ALA A 54 13.32 6.74 2.29
C ALA A 54 12.16 6.31 1.39
N VAL A 55 10.98 6.92 1.61
CA VAL A 55 9.85 6.80 0.69
C VAL A 55 9.62 8.14 0.02
N VAL A 56 9.51 8.12 -1.30
CA VAL A 56 9.40 9.32 -2.13
C VAL A 56 8.20 9.21 -3.06
N THR A 57 7.55 10.33 -3.30
CA THR A 57 6.51 10.47 -4.32
C THR A 57 7.10 11.06 -5.60
N GLY A 58 6.45 10.81 -6.73
CA GLY A 58 6.84 11.40 -8.01
C GLY A 58 5.79 11.22 -9.09
N PHE A 59 6.02 11.87 -10.21
CA PHE A 59 5.21 11.67 -11.41
C PHE A 59 5.50 10.28 -12.01
N SER A 60 4.45 9.51 -12.32
CA SER A 60 4.62 8.15 -12.86
C SER A 60 5.18 8.12 -14.28
N GLY A 61 5.17 9.27 -14.97
CA GLY A 61 5.58 9.37 -16.36
C GLY A 61 4.40 9.32 -17.32
N THR A 62 4.73 9.46 -18.60
CA THR A 62 3.77 9.36 -19.69
C THR A 62 4.21 8.29 -20.67
N ARG A 63 3.25 7.66 -21.32
CA ARG A 63 3.47 6.82 -22.49
C ARG A 63 2.71 7.37 -23.69
N GLU A 64 3.19 7.04 -24.87
CA GLU A 64 2.48 7.33 -26.11
C GLU A 64 1.29 6.39 -26.26
N GLU A 65 0.19 6.93 -26.76
CA GLU A 65 -1.02 6.22 -27.12
C GLU A 65 -1.28 6.40 -28.61
N ALA A 66 -1.21 5.29 -29.33
CA ALA A 66 -1.45 5.26 -30.76
C ALA A 66 -2.95 5.35 -31.06
N THR A 67 -3.30 6.19 -32.02
CA THR A 67 -4.62 6.18 -32.64
C THR A 67 -4.70 5.08 -33.71
N LYS A 68 -5.87 4.46 -33.91
CA LYS A 68 -6.08 3.47 -34.99
C LYS A 68 -6.17 4.10 -36.39
N ALA A 69 -6.15 5.43 -36.48
CA ALA A 69 -6.26 6.19 -37.73
C ALA A 69 -4.89 6.49 -38.36
N ALA A 70 -4.91 6.84 -39.66
CA ALA A 70 -3.84 6.96 -40.67
C ALA A 70 -2.46 7.53 -40.23
N GLU A 71 -1.47 7.38 -41.12
CA GLU A 71 -0.03 7.75 -40.99
C GLU A 71 0.27 9.12 -40.32
N ASP A 72 -0.68 10.06 -40.33
CA ASP A 72 -0.58 11.42 -39.75
C ASP A 72 -1.42 11.66 -38.47
N ALA A 73 -1.93 10.61 -37.84
CA ALA A 73 -2.80 10.76 -36.69
C ALA A 73 -2.00 11.20 -35.43
N PRO A 74 -2.58 12.08 -34.58
CA PRO A 74 -1.88 12.63 -33.42
C PRO A 74 -1.54 11.53 -32.41
N VAL A 75 -0.28 11.50 -31.98
CA VAL A 75 0.17 10.69 -30.84
C VAL A 75 -0.25 11.40 -29.56
N TRP A 76 -1.05 10.73 -28.73
CA TRP A 76 -1.45 11.27 -27.43
C TRP A 76 -0.47 10.83 -26.36
N LEU A 77 -0.10 11.75 -25.46
CA LEU A 77 0.58 11.38 -24.21
C LEU A 77 -0.48 11.07 -23.16
N VAL A 78 -0.40 9.87 -22.59
CA VAL A 78 -1.29 9.40 -21.53
C VAL A 78 -0.45 9.04 -20.31
N ILE A 79 -1.06 9.06 -19.12
CA ILE A 79 -0.39 8.63 -17.88
C ILE A 79 0.13 7.21 -18.08
N ASP A 80 1.39 6.98 -17.71
CA ASP A 80 1.90 5.63 -17.54
C ASP A 80 1.30 5.04 -16.25
N VAL A 81 0.27 4.21 -16.44
CA VAL A 81 -0.45 3.53 -15.36
C VAL A 81 0.40 2.47 -14.66
N ASP A 82 1.47 2.02 -15.31
CA ASP A 82 2.41 1.03 -14.79
C ASP A 82 3.61 1.71 -14.10
N GLY A 83 3.85 2.99 -14.39
CA GLY A 83 4.87 3.81 -13.75
C GLY A 83 4.61 4.03 -12.26
N ALA A 84 5.68 3.99 -11.47
CA ALA A 84 5.61 4.17 -10.01
C ALA A 84 5.35 5.63 -9.63
N SER A 85 4.34 5.87 -8.80
CA SER A 85 4.08 7.18 -8.17
C SER A 85 4.61 7.28 -6.74
N VAL A 86 4.86 6.12 -6.11
CA VAL A 86 5.55 6.01 -4.82
C VAL A 86 6.67 4.99 -4.94
N ARG A 87 7.87 5.34 -4.44
CA ARG A 87 9.03 4.44 -4.40
C ARG A 87 9.65 4.45 -3.01
N GLY A 88 10.18 3.30 -2.58
CA GLY A 88 10.92 3.15 -1.33
C GLY A 88 12.35 2.68 -1.58
N PHE A 89 13.32 3.30 -0.92
CA PHE A 89 14.74 3.02 -1.07
C PHE A 89 15.41 2.74 0.28
N ASP A 90 16.22 1.69 0.34
CA ASP A 90 17.04 1.38 1.52
C ASP A 90 18.31 2.23 1.51
N LEU A 91 18.36 3.24 2.38
CA LEU A 91 19.52 4.14 2.47
C LEU A 91 20.63 3.59 3.37
N ARG A 92 20.38 2.51 4.11
CA ARG A 92 21.35 1.92 5.06
C ARG A 92 22.43 1.13 4.34
N ASN A 93 22.08 0.55 3.19
CA ASN A 93 22.98 -0.30 2.43
C ASN A 93 23.13 0.14 0.97
N PRO A 94 23.85 1.25 0.71
CA PRO A 94 24.16 1.65 -0.65
C PRO A 94 25.00 0.56 -1.35
N THR A 95 24.50 0.04 -2.46
CA THR A 95 25.08 -1.10 -3.20
C THR A 95 26.21 -0.72 -4.14
N GLY A 96 26.43 0.58 -4.35
CA GLY A 96 27.48 1.07 -5.21
C GLY A 96 27.45 2.58 -5.40
N ARG A 97 28.17 3.04 -6.42
CA ARG A 97 28.19 4.45 -6.83
C ARG A 97 27.84 4.57 -8.30
N GLY A 98 26.97 5.51 -8.63
CA GLY A 98 26.64 5.88 -10.00
C GLY A 98 27.75 6.67 -10.67
N ALA A 99 27.52 7.04 -11.93
CA ALA A 99 28.54 7.66 -12.79
C ALA A 99 29.13 8.98 -12.25
N LEU A 100 28.39 9.71 -11.40
CA LEU A 100 28.84 10.95 -10.75
C LEU A 100 29.22 10.74 -9.28
N GLY A 101 29.40 9.49 -8.85
CA GLY A 101 29.76 9.13 -7.48
C GLY A 101 28.58 9.07 -6.50
N GLN A 102 27.34 9.31 -6.96
CA GLN A 102 26.13 9.25 -6.15
C GLN A 102 25.89 7.82 -5.63
N PRO A 103 25.47 7.63 -4.37
CA PRO A 103 25.12 6.30 -3.87
C PRO A 103 24.00 5.69 -4.72
N LEU A 104 24.17 4.45 -5.15
CA LEU A 104 23.08 3.62 -5.68
C LEU A 104 22.46 2.89 -4.50
N VAL A 105 21.16 3.05 -4.32
CA VAL A 105 20.40 2.49 -3.20
C VAL A 105 19.36 1.51 -3.73
N PRO A 106 19.19 0.31 -3.13
CA PRO A 106 18.16 -0.64 -3.54
C PRO A 106 16.76 -0.06 -3.40
N GLU A 107 15.93 -0.26 -4.42
CA GLU A 107 14.48 -0.05 -4.31
C GLU A 107 13.84 -1.29 -3.67
N PHE A 108 13.00 -1.09 -2.65
CA PHE A 108 12.24 -2.15 -1.97
C PHE A 108 10.73 -2.03 -2.17
N LEU A 109 10.24 -0.86 -2.60
CA LEU A 109 8.82 -0.57 -2.80
C LEU A 109 8.63 0.20 -4.10
N SER A 110 7.63 -0.21 -4.88
CA SER A 110 7.24 0.44 -6.13
C SER A 110 5.72 0.36 -6.25
N VAL A 111 5.01 1.47 -6.06
CA VAL A 111 3.55 1.53 -6.13
C VAL A 111 3.12 2.26 -7.40
N PRO A 112 2.42 1.59 -8.34
CA PRO A 112 2.08 2.15 -9.64
C PRO A 112 0.92 3.15 -9.54
N SER A 113 0.85 4.07 -10.50
CA SER A 113 -0.23 5.07 -10.57
C SER A 113 -1.61 4.43 -10.81
N ARG A 114 -1.70 3.24 -11.41
CA ARG A 114 -2.98 2.50 -11.51
C ARG A 114 -3.63 2.23 -10.15
N ASP A 115 -2.83 2.12 -9.08
CA ASP A 115 -3.31 1.77 -7.74
C ASP A 115 -3.59 3.03 -6.91
N VAL A 116 -2.66 3.99 -6.88
CA VAL A 116 -2.77 5.19 -6.01
C VAL A 116 -2.97 6.51 -6.77
N GLY A 117 -2.97 6.47 -8.10
CA GLY A 117 -2.99 7.67 -8.92
C GLY A 117 -1.67 8.44 -8.90
N GLN A 118 -1.74 9.69 -9.33
CA GLN A 118 -0.68 10.66 -9.06
C GLN A 118 -0.79 11.14 -7.63
N VAL A 119 0.34 11.20 -6.93
CA VAL A 119 0.38 11.61 -5.53
C VAL A 119 1.47 12.66 -5.27
N PHE A 120 1.26 13.47 -4.24
CA PHE A 120 2.22 14.51 -3.84
C PHE A 120 2.55 14.47 -2.34
N GLY A 121 1.58 14.78 -1.48
CA GLY A 121 1.80 14.78 -0.04
C GLY A 121 2.01 13.36 0.48
N LEU A 122 2.91 13.21 1.45
CA LEU A 122 3.32 11.94 2.05
C LEU A 122 3.52 12.11 3.56
N THR A 123 3.07 11.13 4.34
CA THR A 123 3.44 10.96 5.75
C THR A 123 3.55 9.47 6.08
N MET A 124 4.04 9.16 7.28
CA MET A 124 4.05 7.82 7.85
C MET A 124 3.38 7.83 9.23
N ASP A 125 2.74 6.73 9.62
CA ASP A 125 2.29 6.53 11.01
C ASP A 125 3.39 5.90 11.87
N ASP A 126 3.09 5.63 13.13
CA ASP A 126 3.97 4.99 14.11
C ASP A 126 3.60 3.52 14.37
N ALA A 127 3.03 2.85 13.36
CA ALA A 127 2.64 1.45 13.48
C ALA A 127 3.82 0.54 13.81
N ILE A 128 3.53 -0.48 14.63
CA ILE A 128 4.45 -1.53 15.04
C ILE A 128 3.88 -2.84 14.53
N ASP A 129 4.74 -3.71 14.00
CA ASP A 129 4.37 -5.08 13.71
C ASP A 129 4.14 -5.83 15.02
N GLU A 130 2.91 -6.28 15.26
CA GLU A 130 2.53 -6.96 16.50
C GLU A 130 3.30 -8.27 16.70
N GLU A 131 3.76 -8.92 15.63
CA GLU A 131 4.48 -10.18 15.72
C GLU A 131 5.96 -9.98 16.10
N SER A 132 6.68 -9.11 15.39
CA SER A 132 8.10 -8.84 15.68
C SER A 132 8.33 -7.80 16.77
N GLY A 133 7.36 -6.95 17.08
CA GLY A 133 7.51 -5.78 17.93
C GLY A 133 8.39 -4.67 17.32
N LEU A 134 8.71 -4.76 16.02
CA LEU A 134 9.54 -3.79 15.31
C LEU A 134 8.68 -2.69 14.66
N PRO A 135 9.20 -1.46 14.49
CA PRO A 135 8.52 -0.43 13.72
C PRO A 135 8.18 -0.91 12.31
N ALA A 136 6.92 -0.75 11.92
CA ALA A 136 6.37 -1.09 10.61
C ALA A 136 5.42 0.01 10.12
N PRO A 137 5.94 1.26 9.96
CA PRO A 137 5.10 2.41 9.65
C PRO A 137 4.37 2.22 8.32
N ASN A 138 3.07 2.49 8.31
CA ASN A 138 2.30 2.59 7.07
C ASN A 138 2.59 3.93 6.41
N VAL A 139 2.60 3.94 5.07
CA VAL A 139 2.78 5.17 4.29
C VAL A 139 1.41 5.68 3.86
N TYR A 140 1.17 6.97 4.05
CA TYR A 140 -0.04 7.64 3.59
C TYR A 140 0.29 8.68 2.55
N VAL A 141 -0.38 8.61 1.40
CA VAL A 141 -0.15 9.53 0.28
C VAL A 141 -1.46 10.14 -0.20
N THR A 142 -1.37 11.37 -0.70
CA THR A 142 -2.53 12.18 -1.09
C THR A 142 -2.62 12.29 -2.61
N ALA A 143 -3.81 12.04 -3.16
CA ALA A 143 -4.12 12.26 -4.56
C ALA A 143 -3.85 13.71 -4.98
N THR A 144 -3.24 13.91 -6.14
CA THR A 144 -2.86 15.24 -6.63
C THR A 144 -3.16 15.46 -8.11
N SER A 145 -3.37 16.71 -8.47
CA SER A 145 -3.43 17.21 -9.85
C SER A 145 -2.29 18.18 -10.16
N VAL A 146 -1.25 18.25 -9.33
CA VAL A 146 -0.11 19.18 -9.54
C VAL A 146 0.64 18.91 -10.85
N TYR A 147 0.63 17.67 -11.34
CA TYR A 147 1.23 17.28 -12.62
C TYR A 147 0.30 17.50 -13.82
N GLY A 148 -0.89 18.06 -13.58
CA GLY A 148 -1.93 18.28 -14.58
C GLY A 148 -3.25 17.62 -14.19
N LEU A 149 -4.29 18.00 -14.92
CA LEU A 149 -5.65 17.48 -14.76
C LEU A 149 -6.13 16.81 -16.06
N PRO A 150 -5.49 15.70 -16.49
CA PRO A 150 -5.84 15.05 -17.73
C PRO A 150 -7.24 14.41 -17.64
N ILE A 151 -8.11 14.84 -18.54
CA ILE A 151 -9.44 14.30 -18.75
C ILE A 151 -9.55 13.68 -20.14
N VAL A 152 -10.40 12.66 -20.26
CA VAL A 152 -10.59 11.91 -21.50
C VAL A 152 -12.07 11.66 -21.74
N ALA A 153 -12.46 11.43 -23.00
CA ALA A 153 -13.72 10.80 -23.38
C ALA A 153 -13.46 9.39 -23.92
N PHE A 154 -14.51 8.60 -24.10
CA PHE A 154 -14.42 7.35 -24.86
C PHE A 154 -14.25 7.62 -26.36
N ASP A 155 -13.34 6.89 -27.00
CA ASP A 155 -13.14 6.97 -28.45
C ASP A 155 -12.82 5.60 -29.07
N LYS A 156 -13.74 5.08 -29.88
CA LYS A 156 -13.59 3.79 -30.57
C LYS A 156 -12.42 3.77 -31.56
N ALA A 157 -12.02 4.94 -32.08
CA ALA A 157 -10.94 5.09 -33.04
C ALA A 157 -9.55 5.06 -32.40
N SER A 158 -9.43 5.10 -31.07
CA SER A 158 -8.17 4.94 -30.36
C SER A 158 -7.92 3.47 -29.97
N VAL A 159 -6.65 3.09 -29.76
CA VAL A 159 -6.27 1.73 -29.31
C VAL A 159 -6.75 1.48 -27.88
N ALA A 160 -6.48 2.41 -26.95
CA ALA A 160 -6.93 2.35 -25.56
C ALA A 160 -8.39 2.77 -25.33
N GLY A 161 -9.14 3.14 -26.37
CA GLY A 161 -10.55 3.53 -26.23
C GLY A 161 -10.75 4.92 -25.60
N ILE A 162 -9.75 5.81 -25.63
CA ILE A 162 -9.77 7.15 -25.06
C ILE A 162 -9.39 8.25 -26.08
N LYS A 163 -9.97 9.43 -25.90
CA LYS A 163 -9.53 10.68 -26.54
C LYS A 163 -9.30 11.74 -25.45
N PRO A 164 -8.09 12.32 -25.34
CA PRO A 164 -7.85 13.45 -24.44
C PRO A 164 -8.76 14.64 -24.74
N LEU A 165 -9.22 15.32 -23.69
CA LEU A 165 -10.05 16.51 -23.78
C LEU A 165 -9.30 17.72 -23.22
N ALA A 166 -9.51 18.88 -23.85
CA ALA A 166 -8.98 20.15 -23.35
C ALA A 166 -9.93 20.82 -22.34
N ASN A 167 -11.24 20.59 -22.49
CA ASN A 167 -12.29 21.13 -21.62
C ASN A 167 -13.17 19.98 -21.12
N GLY A 168 -13.90 20.26 -20.04
CA GLY A 168 -14.92 19.34 -19.54
C GLY A 168 -16.08 19.16 -20.52
N GLY A 169 -17.00 18.28 -20.14
CA GLY A 169 -18.23 17.98 -20.85
C GLY A 169 -18.86 16.69 -20.32
N PRO A 170 -20.10 16.38 -20.73
CA PRO A 170 -20.87 15.27 -20.14
C PRO A 170 -20.21 13.89 -20.23
N GLU A 171 -19.32 13.70 -21.19
CA GLU A 171 -18.57 12.45 -21.44
C GLU A 171 -17.17 12.45 -20.81
N ALA A 172 -16.77 13.55 -20.16
CA ALA A 172 -15.45 13.68 -19.58
C ALA A 172 -15.32 12.80 -18.35
N ARG A 173 -14.22 12.08 -18.29
CA ARG A 173 -13.79 11.28 -17.15
C ARG A 173 -12.34 11.58 -16.84
N TRP A 174 -11.96 11.36 -15.58
CA TRP A 174 -10.56 11.36 -15.18
C TRP A 174 -9.79 10.32 -16.00
N MET A 175 -8.61 10.69 -16.49
CA MET A 175 -7.69 9.73 -17.09
C MET A 175 -7.32 8.65 -16.05
N GLU A 176 -7.23 7.40 -16.49
CA GLU A 176 -6.78 6.31 -15.64
C GLU A 176 -5.37 6.59 -15.09
N GLY A 177 -5.13 6.24 -13.83
CA GLY A 177 -3.86 6.52 -13.16
C GLY A 177 -3.73 7.94 -12.63
N LEU A 178 -4.76 8.78 -12.77
CA LEU A 178 -4.77 10.12 -12.16
C LEU A 178 -5.06 10.06 -10.66
N PHE A 179 -6.07 9.28 -10.25
CA PHE A 179 -6.54 9.25 -8.86
C PHE A 179 -6.79 7.83 -8.32
N GLY A 180 -6.16 6.79 -8.88
CA GLY A 180 -6.29 5.41 -8.42
C GLY A 180 -7.73 4.86 -8.52
N GLN A 181 -8.44 5.24 -9.58
CA GLN A 181 -9.88 4.99 -9.73
C GLN A 181 -10.23 3.50 -9.70
N LYS A 182 -9.31 2.62 -10.11
CA LYS A 182 -9.48 1.16 -10.09
C LYS A 182 -9.71 0.62 -8.67
N LEU A 183 -9.13 1.26 -7.66
CA LEU A 183 -9.30 0.91 -6.25
C LEU A 183 -10.35 1.79 -5.55
N GLY A 184 -11.20 2.48 -6.32
CA GLY A 184 -12.29 3.30 -5.81
C GLY A 184 -11.90 4.74 -5.46
N GLY A 185 -10.71 5.19 -5.87
CA GLY A 185 -10.25 6.54 -5.57
C GLY A 185 -10.80 7.63 -6.47
N GLY A 186 -10.58 8.87 -6.04
CA GLY A 186 -10.98 10.12 -6.65
C GLY A 186 -10.07 11.28 -6.20
N PRO A 187 -10.37 12.52 -6.60
CA PRO A 187 -9.51 13.66 -6.31
C PRO A 187 -9.31 13.92 -4.81
N GLY A 188 -10.26 13.50 -3.96
CA GLY A 188 -10.19 13.61 -2.51
C GLY A 188 -9.47 12.45 -1.82
N SER A 189 -8.83 11.54 -2.55
CA SER A 189 -8.34 10.29 -1.99
C SER A 189 -7.03 10.43 -1.22
N VAL A 190 -7.02 9.84 -0.02
CA VAL A 190 -5.80 9.45 0.70
C VAL A 190 -5.66 7.94 0.58
N TRP A 191 -4.45 7.49 0.24
CA TRP A 191 -4.11 6.08 0.12
C TRP A 191 -3.25 5.64 1.29
N LYS A 192 -3.50 4.44 1.80
CA LYS A 192 -2.63 3.74 2.75
C LYS A 192 -1.86 2.66 2.01
N ILE A 193 -0.54 2.66 2.18
CA ILE A 193 0.35 1.58 1.78
C ILE A 193 0.78 0.89 3.08
N ASP A 194 0.45 -0.38 3.19
CA ASP A 194 0.73 -1.20 4.37
C ASP A 194 2.25 -1.35 4.59
N GLY A 195 2.73 -1.04 5.80
CA GLY A 195 4.16 -1.04 6.14
C GLY A 195 4.81 -2.42 6.13
N LEU A 196 3.99 -3.48 6.23
CA LEU A 196 4.44 -4.88 6.23
C LEU A 196 4.44 -5.50 4.82
N SER A 197 3.36 -5.30 4.06
CA SER A 197 3.13 -5.95 2.78
C SER A 197 3.35 -5.06 1.56
N GLY A 198 3.45 -3.73 1.75
CA GLY A 198 3.56 -2.75 0.66
C GLY A 198 2.27 -2.62 -0.16
N LYS A 199 1.17 -3.23 0.29
CA LYS A 199 -0.09 -3.21 -0.44
C LYS A 199 -0.81 -1.87 -0.28
N ALA A 200 -1.17 -1.25 -1.40
CA ALA A 200 -1.99 -0.06 -1.42
C ALA A 200 -3.48 -0.36 -1.20
N SER A 201 -4.17 0.55 -0.50
CA SER A 201 -5.62 0.53 -0.27
C SER A 201 -6.14 1.95 -0.06
N LEU A 202 -7.40 2.20 -0.41
CA LEU A 202 -8.04 3.48 -0.16
C LEU A 202 -8.21 3.67 1.34
N PHE A 203 -7.67 4.76 1.88
CA PHE A 203 -7.81 5.11 3.30
C PHE A 203 -9.09 5.93 3.53
N ILE A 204 -9.27 6.97 2.72
CA ILE A 204 -10.48 7.80 2.69
C ILE A 204 -10.59 8.50 1.32
N ASP A 205 -11.81 8.76 0.85
CA ASP A 205 -12.08 9.76 -0.18
C ASP A 205 -12.75 10.97 0.51
N ILE A 206 -11.98 12.03 0.72
CA ILE A 206 -12.40 13.23 1.46
C ILE A 206 -13.49 13.95 0.67
N ARG A 207 -14.56 14.31 1.38
CA ARG A 207 -15.71 15.04 0.85
C ARG A 207 -16.01 16.22 1.75
N HIS A 208 -16.31 17.37 1.17
CA HIS A 208 -16.81 18.53 1.89
C HIS A 208 -18.30 18.66 1.64
N ASP A 209 -19.12 18.67 2.69
CA ASP A 209 -20.58 18.73 2.62
C ASP A 209 -21.20 17.67 1.69
N GLY A 210 -20.64 16.45 1.72
CA GLY A 210 -21.06 15.32 0.89
C GLY A 210 -20.59 15.39 -0.58
N ARG A 211 -20.01 16.52 -1.01
CA ARG A 211 -19.48 16.72 -2.36
C ARG A 211 -18.04 16.18 -2.48
N ALA A 212 -17.78 15.44 -3.56
CA ALA A 212 -16.43 15.03 -3.93
C ALA A 212 -15.58 16.23 -4.33
N ASN A 213 -14.28 16.18 -4.05
CA ASN A 213 -13.34 17.14 -4.63
C ASN A 213 -13.43 17.09 -6.17
N GLY A 214 -13.55 18.25 -6.79
CA GLY A 214 -13.79 18.43 -8.22
C GLY A 214 -12.57 18.31 -9.12
N GLY A 215 -11.36 18.15 -8.57
CA GLY A 215 -10.13 17.91 -9.33
C GLY A 215 -8.93 18.75 -8.88
N ALA A 216 -9.11 19.78 -8.06
CA ALA A 216 -7.97 20.49 -7.44
C ALA A 216 -7.15 19.55 -6.52
N ALA A 217 -7.81 18.47 -6.08
CA ALA A 217 -7.28 17.37 -5.30
C ALA A 217 -6.72 17.84 -3.95
N LEU A 218 -5.89 16.99 -3.34
CA LEU A 218 -5.32 17.24 -2.03
C LEU A 218 -3.89 17.81 -2.14
N GLY A 219 -3.42 18.36 -1.03
CA GLY A 219 -2.08 18.91 -0.86
C GLY A 219 -1.23 18.07 0.09
N ALA A 220 -0.62 18.72 1.10
CA ALA A 220 0.14 18.05 2.14
C ALA A 220 -0.75 17.24 3.10
N ILE A 221 -0.14 16.22 3.70
CA ILE A 221 -0.66 15.42 4.80
C ILE A 221 0.37 15.38 5.92
N ALA A 222 -0.07 15.42 7.18
CA ALA A 222 0.77 15.21 8.35
C ALA A 222 0.10 14.24 9.33
N TYR A 223 0.91 13.48 10.05
CA TYR A 223 0.47 12.59 11.13
C TYR A 223 0.91 13.13 12.49
N ASP A 224 0.01 13.10 13.47
CA ASP A 224 0.31 13.41 14.86
C ASP A 224 0.29 12.14 15.71
N THR A 225 1.46 11.75 16.22
CA THR A 225 1.64 10.55 17.05
C THR A 225 0.96 10.67 18.41
N ALA A 226 0.74 11.88 18.93
CA ALA A 226 0.10 12.06 20.23
C ALA A 226 -1.39 11.72 20.20
N THR A 227 -2.04 11.96 19.06
CA THR A 227 -3.49 11.76 18.91
C THR A 227 -3.86 10.63 17.95
N GLY A 228 -2.91 10.13 17.15
CA GLY A 228 -3.18 9.17 16.09
C GLY A 228 -4.08 9.76 15.00
N GLN A 229 -3.82 11.02 14.61
CA GLN A 229 -4.66 11.75 13.67
C GLN A 229 -3.86 12.27 12.48
N PHE A 230 -4.53 12.33 11.34
CA PHE A 230 -4.02 12.93 10.13
C PHE A 230 -4.64 14.29 9.89
N PHE A 231 -3.83 15.20 9.34
CA PHE A 231 -4.24 16.53 8.90
C PHE A 231 -3.94 16.66 7.42
N VAL A 232 -4.99 16.84 6.61
CA VAL A 232 -4.89 16.81 5.15
C VAL A 232 -5.40 18.13 4.58
N SER A 233 -4.56 18.81 3.80
CA SER A 233 -4.97 20.02 3.09
C SER A 233 -5.76 19.69 1.84
N ASP A 234 -6.92 20.31 1.69
CA ASP A 234 -7.77 20.23 0.50
C ASP A 234 -7.60 21.50 -0.33
N ARG A 235 -7.09 21.34 -1.55
CA ARG A 235 -6.78 22.48 -2.43
C ARG A 235 -8.01 23.08 -3.10
N GLU A 236 -9.14 22.37 -3.10
CA GLU A 236 -10.39 22.88 -3.66
C GLU A 236 -11.08 23.84 -2.69
N THR A 237 -11.21 23.41 -1.44
CA THR A 237 -11.96 24.15 -0.41
C THR A 237 -11.05 25.05 0.42
N GLY A 238 -9.75 24.78 0.43
CA GLY A 238 -8.81 25.39 1.37
C GLY A 238 -8.90 24.80 2.77
N LEU A 239 -9.75 23.81 3.05
CA LEU A 239 -9.87 23.26 4.40
C LEU A 239 -8.69 22.37 4.76
N ILE A 240 -8.44 22.24 6.07
CA ILE A 240 -7.56 21.21 6.63
C ILE A 240 -8.44 20.18 7.32
N HIS A 241 -8.53 18.99 6.75
CA HIS A 241 -9.35 17.88 7.24
C HIS A 241 -8.60 17.11 8.32
N ARG A 242 -9.29 16.78 9.41
CA ARG A 242 -8.77 15.98 10.52
C ARG A 242 -9.37 14.58 10.47
N ILE A 243 -8.54 13.55 10.43
CA ILE A 243 -8.94 12.16 10.15
C ILE A 243 -8.34 11.25 11.22
N ASP A 244 -9.08 10.25 11.71
CA ASP A 244 -8.53 9.24 12.63
C ASP A 244 -7.83 8.08 11.90
N LEU A 245 -7.11 7.22 12.65
CA LEU A 245 -6.43 6.02 12.12
C LEU A 245 -7.33 5.03 11.39
N THR A 246 -8.66 5.13 11.49
CA THR A 246 -9.58 4.25 10.76
C THR A 246 -9.99 4.81 9.40
N GLY A 247 -9.52 6.02 9.05
CA GLY A 247 -9.90 6.69 7.81
C GLY A 247 -11.23 7.44 7.94
N ARG A 248 -11.68 7.73 9.16
CA ARG A 248 -12.91 8.50 9.38
C ARG A 248 -12.61 9.99 9.54
N LEU A 249 -13.34 10.82 8.80
CA LEU A 249 -13.31 12.26 8.97
C LEU A 249 -13.89 12.65 10.34
N LEU A 250 -13.10 13.40 11.12
CA LEU A 250 -13.47 13.89 12.44
C LEU A 250 -14.01 15.31 12.39
N ASP A 251 -13.32 16.17 11.64
CA ASP A 251 -13.55 17.62 11.62
C ASP A 251 -12.79 18.27 10.46
N ALA A 252 -13.02 19.55 10.23
CA ALA A 252 -12.25 20.36 9.30
C ALA A 252 -11.97 21.76 9.87
N PHE A 253 -10.77 22.28 9.61
CA PHE A 253 -10.37 23.63 9.97
C PHE A 253 -10.36 24.53 8.73
N ASP A 254 -11.08 25.65 8.80
CA ASP A 254 -11.10 26.66 7.76
C ASP A 254 -10.01 27.72 8.00
N HIS A 255 -8.87 27.56 7.34
CA HIS A 255 -7.80 28.55 7.44
C HIS A 255 -8.16 29.89 6.76
N GLY A 256 -9.10 29.89 5.81
CA GLY A 256 -9.56 31.06 5.08
C GLY A 256 -10.46 31.96 5.92
N VAL A 257 -11.31 31.38 6.77
CA VAL A 257 -12.15 32.14 7.71
C VAL A 257 -11.49 32.19 9.08
N VAL A 258 -11.44 31.05 9.78
CA VAL A 258 -10.99 30.97 11.18
C VAL A 258 -9.51 31.37 11.31
N GLY A 259 -8.66 30.86 10.42
CA GLY A 259 -7.23 31.16 10.43
C GLY A 259 -6.92 32.65 10.17
N ARG A 260 -7.62 33.26 9.21
CA ARG A 260 -7.43 34.69 8.88
C ARG A 260 -7.93 35.60 9.99
N GLU A 261 -9.10 35.32 10.57
CA GLU A 261 -9.65 36.11 11.68
C GLU A 261 -8.74 36.06 12.91
N ALA A 262 -8.21 34.88 13.25
CA ALA A 262 -7.23 34.73 14.33
C ALA A 262 -5.94 35.54 14.09
N ALA A 263 -5.57 35.77 12.82
CA ALA A 263 -4.45 36.62 12.43
C ALA A 263 -4.81 38.12 12.32
N GLY A 264 -6.04 38.53 12.68
CA GLY A 264 -6.51 39.91 12.57
C GLY A 264 -6.78 40.36 11.13
N LEU A 265 -6.97 39.42 10.21
CA LEU A 265 -7.30 39.67 8.81
C LEU A 265 -8.78 39.41 8.55
N ALA A 266 -9.35 40.08 7.54
CA ALA A 266 -10.70 39.75 7.07
C ALA A 266 -10.76 38.29 6.58
N GLY A 267 -11.81 37.56 6.98
CA GLY A 267 -12.08 36.20 6.51
C GLY A 267 -12.27 36.12 5.00
N ALA A 268 -11.89 34.99 4.42
CA ALA A 268 -12.01 34.67 3.00
C ALA A 268 -12.88 33.41 2.86
N PRO A 269 -14.21 33.53 2.96
CA PRO A 269 -15.11 32.38 2.89
C PRO A 269 -15.10 31.73 1.52
N LEU A 270 -15.36 30.42 1.50
CA LEU A 270 -15.51 29.65 0.27
C LEU A 270 -16.69 30.20 -0.57
N GLY A 271 -16.45 30.41 -1.86
CA GLY A 271 -17.48 30.91 -2.78
C GLY A 271 -18.58 29.87 -3.04
N ALA A 272 -19.81 30.31 -3.33
CA ALA A 272 -20.96 29.42 -3.53
C ALA A 272 -20.81 28.43 -4.71
N ASN A 273 -19.94 28.74 -5.68
CA ASN A 273 -19.65 27.92 -6.86
C ASN A 273 -18.19 27.44 -6.83
N TYR A 274 -17.76 26.89 -5.70
CA TYR A 274 -16.40 26.35 -5.60
C TYR A 274 -16.26 25.02 -6.33
N GLY A 275 -15.02 24.73 -6.71
CA GLY A 275 -14.62 23.45 -7.25
C GLY A 275 -14.85 23.27 -8.74
N THR A 276 -14.00 22.46 -9.34
CA THR A 276 -14.06 22.13 -10.77
C THR A 276 -15.20 21.14 -11.02
N ASP A 277 -15.91 21.29 -12.13
CA ASP A 277 -16.87 20.29 -12.61
C ASP A 277 -16.49 19.89 -14.04
N ILE A 278 -15.84 18.73 -14.17
CA ILE A 278 -15.42 18.24 -15.48
C ILE A 278 -16.60 17.79 -16.35
N SER A 279 -17.79 17.63 -15.80
CA SER A 279 -18.98 17.30 -16.59
C SER A 279 -19.57 18.51 -17.30
N SER A 280 -19.13 19.72 -16.93
CA SER A 280 -19.50 21.00 -17.54
C SER A 280 -18.47 21.45 -18.59
N ALA A 281 -18.94 22.14 -19.63
CA ALA A 281 -18.13 22.57 -20.78
C ALA A 281 -17.54 23.97 -20.61
#